data_AF-A0A139WMC4-F1
#
_entry.id   AF-A0A139WMC4-F1
#
_cell.length_a   1.000
_cell.length_b   1.000
_cell.length_c   1.000
_cell.angle_alpha   90.00
_cell.angle_beta   90.00
_cell.angle_gamma   90.00
#
_symmetry.space_group_name_H-M   'P 1'
#
loop_
_entity.id
_entity.type
_entity.pdbx_description
1 polymer ?
#
loop_
_entity_poly.entity_id
_entity_poly.type
_entity_poly.pdbx_seq_one_letter_code
_entity_poly.pdbx_strand_id
1 'polypeptide(L)' 'MFEPSLSNLLLWKCKACSKEVTNRWHHFHSHTAQRSFCPYCPATYSRIDTLRSHMRTKHSFLMKCNNL' A
#
# COMPACT_ATOMS: atom_id res chain seq x y z
N MET A 1 -6.62 -16.21 -1.23
CA MET A 1 -7.50 -15.16 -0.67
C MET A 1 -8.56 -14.61 -1.62
N PHE A 2 -8.44 -14.72 -2.95
CA PHE A 2 -9.41 -14.10 -3.89
C PHE A 2 -9.92 -15.08 -4.93
N GLU A 3 -11.09 -14.79 -5.49
CA GLU A 3 -11.72 -15.49 -6.62
C GLU A 3 -12.36 -14.50 -7.60
N PRO A 4 -12.58 -14.87 -8.87
CA PRO A 4 -13.34 -14.03 -9.80
C PRO A 4 -14.75 -13.76 -9.25
N SER A 5 -15.25 -12.52 -9.42
CA SER A 5 -16.64 -12.22 -9.08
C SER A 5 -17.59 -12.86 -10.08
N LEU A 6 -18.69 -13.42 -9.57
CA LEU A 6 -19.77 -13.99 -10.37
C LEU A 6 -20.73 -12.91 -10.89
N SER A 7 -20.72 -11.72 -10.29
CA SER A 7 -21.57 -10.59 -10.70
C SER A 7 -20.92 -9.78 -11.83
N ASN A 8 -19.59 -9.66 -11.81
CA ASN A 8 -18.82 -8.90 -12.78
C ASN A 8 -17.43 -9.51 -12.98
N LEU A 9 -17.14 -9.98 -14.19
CA LEU A 9 -15.88 -10.66 -14.53
C LEU A 9 -14.62 -9.79 -14.44
N LEU A 10 -14.76 -8.46 -14.35
CA LEU A 10 -13.65 -7.53 -14.11
C LEU A 10 -13.31 -7.36 -12.62
N LEU A 11 -14.16 -7.89 -11.72
CA LEU A 11 -13.97 -7.80 -10.29
C LEU A 11 -13.44 -9.10 -9.69
N TRP A 12 -12.76 -8.96 -8.56
CA TRP A 12 -12.28 -10.03 -7.72
C TRP A 12 -12.97 -9.96 -6.38
N LYS A 13 -13.54 -11.09 -5.94
CA LYS A 13 -14.12 -11.24 -4.61
C LYS A 13 -13.06 -11.66 -3.60
N CYS A 14 -12.95 -10.91 -2.51
CA CYS A 14 -12.10 -11.25 -1.38
C CYS A 14 -12.77 -12.34 -0.53
N LYS A 15 -12.13 -13.49 -0.35
CA LYS A 15 -12.65 -14.57 0.51
C LYS A 15 -12.64 -14.22 1.99
N ALA A 16 -11.82 -13.25 2.41
CA ALA A 16 -11.68 -12.87 3.82
C ALA A 16 -12.76 -11.88 4.29
N CYS A 17 -13.26 -11.01 3.41
CA CYS A 17 -14.27 -10.00 3.78
C CYS A 17 -15.43 -9.87 2.78
N SER A 18 -15.49 -10.74 1.78
CA SER A 18 -16.53 -10.79 0.75
C SER A 18 -16.67 -9.55 -0.14
N LYS A 19 -15.80 -8.54 0.00
CA LYS A 19 -15.79 -7.36 -0.88
C LYS A 19 -15.34 -7.70 -2.29
N GLU A 20 -15.98 -7.08 -3.27
CA GLU A 20 -15.60 -7.14 -4.68
C GLU A 20 -14.80 -5.89 -5.05
N VAL A 21 -13.65 -6.09 -5.69
CA VAL A 21 -12.71 -5.02 -6.02
C VAL A 21 -12.09 -5.24 -7.40
N THR A 22 -11.75 -4.16 -8.11
CA THR A 22 -11.04 -4.25 -9.40
C THR A 22 -9.59 -4.68 -9.23
N ASN A 23 -8.93 -4.23 -8.15
CA ASN A 23 -7.53 -4.54 -7.86
C ASN A 23 -7.39 -5.35 -6.56
N ARG A 24 -7.38 -6.69 -6.70
CA ARG A 24 -7.26 -7.62 -5.57
C ARG A 24 -5.95 -7.46 -4.77
N TRP A 25 -4.84 -7.13 -5.44
CA TRP A 25 -3.55 -6.98 -4.77
C TRP A 25 -3.50 -5.70 -3.95
N HIS A 26 -4.06 -4.60 -4.47
CA HIS A 26 -4.22 -3.39 -3.69
C HIS A 26 -5.09 -3.63 -2.45
N HIS A 27 -6.21 -4.34 -2.62
CA HIS A 27 -7.10 -4.68 -1.51
C HIS A 27 -6.44 -5.61 -0.48
N PHE A 28 -5.58 -6.55 -0.91
CA PHE A 28 -4.86 -7.45 -0.01
C PHE A 28 -4.10 -6.69 1.08
N HIS A 29 -3.51 -5.53 0.74
CA HIS A 29 -2.82 -4.68 1.70
C HIS A 29 -3.72 -4.06 2.78
N SER A 30 -5.05 -4.04 2.60
CA SER A 30 -5.97 -3.65 3.67
C SER A 30 -6.09 -4.72 4.76
N HIS A 31 -5.79 -5.97 4.44
CA HIS A 31 -5.79 -7.09 5.39
C HIS A 31 -4.42 -7.31 6.02
N THR A 32 -3.34 -7.07 5.27
CA THR A 32 -1.99 -7.10 5.82
C THR A 32 -1.66 -5.71 6.36
N ALA A 33 -1.66 -5.54 7.69
CA ALA A 33 -1.17 -4.32 8.33
C ALA A 33 0.35 -4.17 8.14
N GLN A 34 0.80 -3.95 6.91
CA GLN A 34 2.19 -3.64 6.60
C GLN A 34 2.44 -2.18 6.97
N ARG A 35 3.09 -1.99 8.12
CA ARG A 35 3.54 -0.69 8.56
C ARG A 35 4.92 -0.42 7.97
N SER A 36 4.96 0.52 7.03
CA SER A 36 6.20 1.08 6.50
C SER A 36 6.67 2.18 7.44
N PHE A 37 7.80 1.97 8.09
CA PHE A 37 8.39 2.94 9.02
C PHE A 37 9.28 3.92 8.27
N CYS A 38 9.21 5.20 8.64
CA CYS A 38 10.20 6.15 8.18
C CYS A 38 11.55 5.85 8.87
N PRO A 39 12.67 5.75 8.14
CA PRO A 39 13.97 5.52 8.76
C PRO A 39 14.52 6.74 9.52
N TYR A 40 13.89 7.91 9.36
CA TYR A 40 14.42 9.18 9.88
C TYR A 40 13.51 9.86 10.90
N CYS A 41 12.34 9.28 11.22
CA CYS A 41 11.44 9.78 12.24
C CYS A 41 10.46 8.69 12.72
N PRO A 42 9.71 8.91 13.82
CA PRO A 42 8.74 7.93 14.34
C PRO A 42 7.49 7.72 13.45
N ALA A 43 7.39 8.40 12.30
CA ALA A 43 6.21 8.31 11.45
C ALA A 43 6.09 6.92 10.81
N THR A 44 4.86 6.40 10.81
CA THR A 44 4.53 5.08 10.30
C THR A 44 3.38 5.17 9.31
N TYR A 45 3.46 4.40 8.23
CA TYR A 45 2.50 4.45 7.13
C TYR A 45 1.96 3.07 6.80
N SER A 46 0.71 2.98 6.39
CA SER A 46 0.09 1.71 5.94
C SER A 46 0.51 1.31 4.52
N ARG A 47 1.13 2.22 3.75
CA ARG A 47 1.53 1.99 2.36
C ARG A 47 2.89 2.60 2.03
N ILE A 48 3.63 1.94 1.14
CA ILE A 48 4.97 2.40 0.72
C ILE A 48 4.94 3.71 -0.09
N ASP A 49 3.89 3.94 -0.90
CA ASP A 49 3.77 5.17 -1.68
C ASP A 49 3.52 6.39 -0.77
N THR A 50 2.76 6.21 0.30
CA THR A 50 2.58 7.25 1.33
C THR A 50 3.88 7.54 2.08
N LEU A 51 4.68 6.52 2.41
CA LEU A 51 6.02 6.71 2.96
C LEU A 51 6.93 7.48 1.99
N ARG A 52 6.94 7.14 0.70
CA ARG A 52 7.74 7.85 -0.32
C ARG A 52 7.34 9.33 -0.45
N SER A 53 6.05 9.62 -0.38
CA SER A 53 5.54 11.00 -0.38
C SER A 53 5.99 11.79 0.86
N HIS A 54 5.91 11.15 2.02
CA HIS A 54 6.46 11.70 3.27
C HIS A 54 7.95 12.01 3.15
N MET A 55 8.75 11.08 2.64
CA MET A 55 10.19 11.32 2.49
C MET A 55 10.50 12.50 1.56
N ARG A 56 9.75 12.65 0.46
CA ARG A 56 9.89 13.79 -0.45
C ARG A 56 9.53 15.14 0.16
N THR A 57 8.66 15.18 1.17
CA THR A 57 8.14 16.43 1.74
C THR A 57 8.74 16.79 3.10
N LYS A 58 9.01 15.78 3.94
CA LYS A 58 9.54 15.94 5.31
C LYS A 58 11.04 15.64 5.42
N HIS A 59 11.60 14.91 4.47
CA HIS A 59 13.02 14.53 4.43
C HIS A 59 13.66 14.84 3.07
N SER A 60 13.14 15.86 2.37
CA SER A 60 13.63 16.28 1.04
C SER A 60 15.13 16.58 1.02
N PHE A 61 15.65 17.10 2.14
CA PHE A 61 17.07 17.40 2.33
C PHE A 61 17.94 16.13 2.43
N LEU A 62 17.41 15.02 2.96
CA LEU A 62 18.10 13.73 3.04
C LEU A 62 18.09 12.96 1.71
N MET A 63 17.18 13.30 0.80
CA MET A 63 17.04 12.68 -0.52
C MET A 63 18.04 13.19 -1.57
N LYS A 64 18.86 14.21 -1.24
CA LYS A 64 19.79 14.83 -2.19
C LYS A 64 21.12 14.08 -2.39
N CYS A 65 21.37 12.98 -1.67
CA CYS A 65 22.62 12.23 -1.77
C CYS A 65 22.42 10.71 -1.95
N ASN A 66 21.77 10.28 -3.04
CA ASN A 66 21.81 8.88 -3.48
C ASN A 66 22.19 8.80 -4.97
N ASN A 67 23.37 9.32 -5.31
CA ASN A 67 24.08 9.09 -6.57
C ASN A 67 25.59 8.97 -6.27
N LEU A 68 25.97 8.00 -5.44
CA LEU A 68 27.34 7.49 -5.39
C LEU A 68 27.31 5.97 -5.55
#